data_AF-A0A3C0BH88-F1
#
_entry.id   AF-A0A3C0BH88-F1
#
_cell.length_a   1.000
_cell.length_b   1.000
_cell.length_c   1.000
_cell.angle_alpha   90.00
_cell.angle_beta   90.00
_cell.angle_gamma   90.00
#
_symmetry.space_group_name_H-M   'P 1'
#
loop_
_entity.id
_entity.type
_entity.pdbx_description
1 polymer ?
#
loop_
_entity_poly.entity_id
_entity_poly.type
_entity_poly.pdbx_seq_one_letter_code
_entity_poly.pdbx_strand_id
1 'polypeptide(L)' 'MSVDMNTLPAHVAIIMDGNGRWAKNQSKPRSMGHYA' A
#
# COMPACT_ATOMS: atom_id res chain seq x y z
N MET A 1 22.55 4.32 7.49
CA MET A 1 22.13 2.91 7.33
C MET A 1 21.93 2.68 5.84
N SER A 2 22.70 1.79 5.22
CA SER A 2 22.63 1.48 3.78
C SER A 2 21.93 0.14 3.57
N VAL A 3 21.21 0.01 2.47
CA VAL A 3 20.61 -1.27 2.06
C VAL A 3 21.68 -2.12 1.37
N ASP A 4 21.81 -3.39 1.75
CA ASP A 4 22.71 -4.35 1.09
C ASP A 4 22.02 -4.98 -0.12
N MET A 5 22.50 -4.64 -1.31
CA MET A 5 21.93 -5.06 -2.58
C MET A 5 22.08 -6.58 -2.82
N ASN A 6 23.03 -7.25 -2.17
CA ASN A 6 23.25 -8.70 -2.34
C ASN A 6 22.20 -9.55 -1.63
N THR A 7 21.43 -8.95 -0.72
CA THR A 7 20.42 -9.65 0.11
C THR A 7 18.99 -9.40 -0.33
N LEU A 8 18.79 -8.68 -1.44
CA LEU A 8 17.45 -8.33 -1.89
C LEU A 8 16.69 -9.56 -2.41
N PRO A 9 15.38 -9.65 -2.13
CA PRO A 9 14.55 -10.71 -2.68
C PRO A 9 14.46 -10.57 -4.20
N ALA A 10 14.54 -11.70 -4.92
CA ALA A 10 14.40 -11.73 -6.38
C ALA A 10 12.99 -11.38 -6.87
N HIS A 11 11.97 -11.57 -6.01
CA HIS A 11 10.58 -11.26 -6.33
C HIS A 11 9.83 -10.84 -5.07
N VAL A 12 8.99 -9.81 -5.20
CA VAL A 12 8.13 -9.31 -4.13
C VAL A 12 6.71 -9.20 -4.67
N ALA A 13 5.76 -9.78 -3.95
CA ALA A 13 4.35 -9.58 -4.18
C ALA A 13 3.77 -8.71 -3.05
N ILE A 14 2.88 -7.78 -3.40
CA ILE A 14 2.27 -6.85 -2.46
C ILE A 14 0.75 -6.99 -2.56
N ILE A 15 0.10 -7.17 -1.41
CA ILE A 15 -1.36 -7.02 -1.29
C ILE A 15 -1.62 -5.57 -0.88
N MET A 16 -2.19 -4.80 -1.80
CA MET A 16 -2.61 -3.43 -1.51
C MET A 16 -3.94 -3.44 -0.75
N ASP A 17 -3.87 -3.43 0.59
CA ASP A 17 -5.04 -3.27 1.48
C ASP A 17 -5.06 -1.87 2.13
N GLY A 18 -6.23 -1.43 2.57
CA GLY A 18 -6.39 -0.26 3.43
C GLY A 18 -6.99 0.95 2.74
N ASN A 19 -7.09 0.98 1.41
CA ASN A 19 -7.67 2.09 0.66
C ASN A 19 -9.10 2.46 1.08
N GLY A 20 -9.93 1.45 1.40
CA GLY A 20 -11.27 1.70 1.94
C GLY A 20 -11.27 2.31 3.35
N ARG A 21 -10.26 2.02 4.19
CA ARG A 21 -10.07 2.67 5.50
C ARG A 21 -9.54 4.09 5.34
N TRP A 22 -8.60 4.30 4.41
CA TRP A 22 -8.10 5.62 4.04
C TRP A 22 -9.21 6.58 3.60
N ALA A 23 -10.15 6.12 2.77
CA ALA A 23 -11.29 6.94 2.35
C ALA A 23 -12.23 7.28 3.52
N LYS A 24 -12.50 6.29 4.39
CA LYS A 24 -13.33 6.49 5.60
C LYS A 24 -12.74 7.55 6.53
N ASN A 25 -11.41 7.56 6.72
CA ASN A 25 -10.73 8.53 7.59
C ASN A 25 -10.81 9.97 7.08
N GLN A 26 -11.12 10.17 5.80
CA GLN A 26 -11.36 11.48 5.19
C GLN A 26 -12.85 11.79 5.03
N SER A 27 -13.73 11.04 5.70
CA SER A 27 -15.18 11.16 5.57
C SER A 27 -15.70 10.97 4.13
N LYS A 28 -15.00 10.16 3.32
CA LYS A 28 -15.36 9.86 1.93
C LYS A 28 -15.95 8.45 1.79
N PRO A 29 -16.75 8.18 0.75
CA PRO A 29 -17.20 6.82 0.43
C PRO A 29 -16.02 5.87 0.22
N ARG A 30 -16.13 4.62 0.70
CA ARG A 30 -15.07 3.61 0.58
C ARG A 30 -14.60 3.38 -0.85
N SER A 31 -15.52 3.46 -1.81
CA SER A 31 -15.23 3.32 -3.24
C SER A 31 -14.21 4.34 -3.74
N MET A 32 -14.16 5.54 -3.15
CA MET A 32 -13.16 6.54 -3.53
C MET A 32 -11.73 6.09 -3.19
N GLY A 33 -11.56 5.20 -2.20
CA GLY A 33 -10.26 4.62 -1.90
C GLY A 33 -9.65 3.84 -3.07
N HIS A 34 -10.46 3.31 -3.98
CA HIS A 34 -9.94 2.59 -5.14
C HIS A 34 -9.21 3.48 -6.16
N TYR A 35 -9.38 4.80 -6.09
CA TYR A 35 -8.68 5.78 -6.92
C TYR A 35 -7.51 6.47 -6.20
N ALA A 36 -7.20 6.04 -4.98
CA ALA A 36 -6.12 6.58 -4.16
C ALA A 36 -4.75 6.05 -4.59
#